data_AF-A0A378KQV9-F1
#
_entry.id   AF-A0A378KQV9-F1
#
_cell.length_a   1.000
_cell.length_b   1.000
_cell.length_c   1.000
_cell.angle_alpha   90.00
_cell.angle_beta   90.00
_cell.angle_gamma   90.00
#
_symmetry.space_group_name_H-M   'P 1'
#
loop_
_entity.id
_entity.type
_entity.pdbx_description
1 polymer ?
#
loop_
_entity_poly.entity_id
_entity_poly.type
_entity_poly.pdbx_seq_one_letter_code
_entity_poly.pdbx_strand_id
1 'polypeptide(L)'
;MSFRDFLTARSNYLIDWNRPGSLFFGRHRYSLQEKIERGFVITSTAVMGFLTWNASEQGGFLPFAFGASLGFLISHTITMSPLIYKRIKAQWSCNDLITQINQKITQQEPDFITLVQSVCDDVLKSTNSAGPSATWGRRKRLLETLLEWLNTEEKMDTVTETLKKTDIIDLLDKREINSSSANHFNKTA
;
A
#
# COMPACT_ATOMS: atom_id res chain seq x y z
N MET A 1 9.22 13.48 12.45
CA MET A 1 8.10 12.65 11.93
C MET A 1 6.82 13.45 12.06
N SER A 2 6.08 13.70 10.98
CA SER A 2 4.83 14.48 11.07
C SER A 2 3.68 13.64 11.63
N PHE A 3 2.65 14.28 12.20
CA PHE A 3 1.42 13.59 12.64
C PHE A 3 0.77 12.78 11.51
N ARG A 4 0.90 13.25 10.26
CA ARG A 4 0.40 12.54 9.07
C ARG A 4 1.19 11.28 8.78
N ASP A 5 2.51 11.33 8.90
CA ASP A 5 3.36 10.15 8.69
C ASP A 5 3.09 9.10 9.77
N PHE A 6 2.86 9.54 11.00
CA PHE A 6 2.46 8.68 12.11
C PHE A 6 1.11 7.98 11.83
N LEU A 7 0.09 8.72 11.41
CA LEU A 7 -1.21 8.14 11.06
C LEU A 7 -1.15 7.23 9.83
N THR A 8 -0.35 7.60 8.83
CA THR A 8 -0.13 6.78 7.62
C THR A 8 0.50 5.45 8.01
N ALA A 9 1.58 5.48 8.80
CA ALA A 9 2.24 4.29 9.31
C ALA A 9 1.30 3.43 10.18
N ARG A 10 0.52 4.04 11.08
CA ARG A 10 -0.48 3.34 11.91
C ARG A 10 -1.61 2.71 11.10
N SER A 11 -2.02 3.35 10.01
CA SER A 11 -2.99 2.79 9.06
C SER A 11 -2.37 1.76 8.11
N ASN A 12 -1.11 1.37 8.30
CA ASN A 12 -0.36 0.50 7.39
C ASN A 12 -0.38 0.98 5.93
N TYR A 13 -0.23 2.29 5.73
CA TYR A 13 -0.25 2.92 4.40
C TYR A 13 -1.55 2.65 3.62
N LEU A 14 -2.68 2.45 4.31
CA LEU A 14 -3.99 2.31 3.68
C LEU A 14 -4.63 3.67 3.39
N ILE A 15 -4.31 4.70 4.17
CA ILE A 15 -4.91 6.02 4.04
C ILE A 15 -3.85 7.00 3.53
N ASP A 16 -4.25 7.80 2.53
CA ASP A 16 -3.43 8.88 2.00
C ASP A 16 -4.08 10.20 2.38
N TRP A 17 -3.51 10.84 3.39
CA TRP A 17 -4.03 12.06 3.99
C TRP A 17 -3.74 13.32 3.17
N ASN A 18 -2.89 13.23 2.13
CA ASN A 18 -2.63 14.36 1.24
C ASN A 18 -3.68 14.48 0.12
N ARG A 19 -4.37 13.37 -0.17
CA ARG A 19 -5.35 13.30 -1.25
C ARG A 19 -6.67 14.05 -1.01
N PRO A 20 -7.26 14.08 0.20
CA PRO A 20 -8.46 14.87 0.46
C PRO A 20 -8.26 16.35 0.14
N GLY A 21 -7.10 16.93 0.48
CA GLY A 21 -6.79 18.34 0.22
C GLY A 21 -6.55 18.65 -1.27
N SER A 22 -5.84 17.77 -1.99
CA SER A 22 -5.63 17.95 -3.44
C SER A 22 -6.91 17.75 -4.26
N LEU A 23 -7.87 16.99 -3.74
CA LEU A 23 -9.22 16.83 -4.28
C LEU A 23 -10.11 18.09 -4.15
N PHE A 24 -9.71 19.14 -3.44
CA PHE A 24 -10.49 20.38 -3.39
C PHE A 24 -9.68 21.60 -3.86
N PHE A 25 -8.35 21.59 -3.68
CA PHE A 25 -7.52 22.78 -3.87
C PHE A 25 -6.38 22.62 -4.91
N GLY A 26 -6.21 21.45 -5.53
CA GLY A 26 -5.17 21.22 -6.54
C GLY A 26 -5.55 21.71 -7.94
N ARG A 27 -4.66 22.43 -8.64
CA ARG A 27 -4.78 22.72 -10.09
C ARG A 27 -4.57 21.43 -10.90
N HIS A 28 -5.62 20.64 -11.08
CA HIS A 28 -5.60 19.47 -11.95
C HIS A 28 -6.74 19.55 -12.98
N ARG A 29 -6.49 19.09 -14.20
CA ARG A 29 -7.55 18.81 -15.18
C ARG A 29 -8.33 17.61 -14.66
N TYR A 30 -9.49 17.88 -14.04
CA TYR A 30 -10.33 16.81 -13.52
C TYR A 30 -10.93 15.98 -14.63
N SER A 31 -10.83 14.67 -14.51
CA SER A 31 -11.60 13.74 -15.31
C SER A 31 -13.11 13.96 -15.07
N LEU A 32 -13.95 13.55 -16.02
CA LEU A 32 -15.42 13.65 -15.87
C LEU A 32 -15.90 12.94 -14.60
N GLN A 33 -15.28 11.80 -14.29
CA GLN A 33 -15.56 11.03 -13.09
C GLN A 33 -15.26 11.83 -11.81
N GLU A 34 -14.09 12.47 -11.73
CA GLU A 34 -13.73 13.30 -10.57
C GLU A 34 -14.66 14.51 -10.38
N LYS A 35 -15.19 15.08 -11.48
CA LYS A 35 -16.19 16.17 -11.41
C LYS A 35 -17.51 15.67 -10.82
N ILE A 36 -17.97 14.49 -11.23
CA ILE A 36 -19.19 13.87 -10.71
C ILE A 36 -19.04 13.55 -9.21
N GLU A 37 -17.92 12.94 -8.81
CA GLU A 37 -17.64 12.59 -7.41
C GLU A 37 -17.63 13.83 -6.51
N ARG A 38 -17.02 14.93 -6.96
CA ARG A 38 -17.05 16.22 -6.24
C ARG A 38 -18.44 16.83 -6.20
N GLY A 39 -19.15 16.79 -7.32
CA GLY A 39 -20.54 17.25 -7.41
C GLY A 39 -21.43 16.52 -6.40
N PHE A 40 -21.30 15.20 -6.32
CA PHE A 40 -22.00 14.36 -5.36
C PHE A 40 -21.70 14.75 -3.90
N VAL A 41 -20.43 15.01 -3.55
CA VAL A 41 -20.08 15.45 -2.19
C VAL A 41 -20.70 16.80 -1.87
N ILE A 42 -20.62 17.76 -2.79
CA ILE A 42 -21.17 19.11 -2.61
C ILE A 42 -22.69 19.05 -2.47
N THR A 43 -23.39 18.34 -3.35
CA THR A 43 -24.85 18.21 -3.28
C THR A 43 -25.30 17.48 -2.03
N SER A 44 -24.65 16.37 -1.64
CA SER A 44 -24.97 15.66 -0.40
C SER A 44 -24.79 16.52 0.85
N THR A 45 -23.71 17.31 0.87
CA THR A 45 -23.41 18.26 1.95
C THR A 45 -24.51 19.33 2.04
N ALA A 46 -24.87 19.94 0.91
CA ALA A 46 -25.89 20.98 0.85
C ALA A 46 -27.29 20.45 1.20
N VAL A 47 -27.67 19.28 0.68
CA VAL A 47 -28.97 18.65 0.94
C VAL A 47 -29.12 18.27 2.40
N MET A 48 -28.12 17.64 3.02
CA MET A 48 -28.22 17.32 4.45
C MET A 48 -28.19 18.57 5.33
N GLY A 49 -27.39 19.58 4.99
CA GLY A 49 -27.45 20.86 5.69
C GLY A 49 -28.85 21.48 5.62
N PHE A 50 -29.46 21.50 4.44
CA PHE A 50 -30.81 22.01 4.24
C PHE A 50 -31.87 21.20 4.99
N LEU A 51 -31.83 19.86 4.91
CA LEU A 51 -32.78 18.98 5.61
C LEU A 51 -32.71 19.15 7.13
N THR A 52 -31.50 19.20 7.69
CA THR A 52 -31.32 19.39 9.15
C THR A 52 -31.70 20.80 9.59
N TRP A 53 -31.45 21.82 8.77
CA TRP A 53 -31.93 23.17 9.04
C TRP A 53 -33.46 23.26 9.01
N ASN A 54 -34.09 22.71 7.97
CA ASN A 54 -35.54 22.73 7.78
C ASN A 54 -36.30 21.91 8.84
N ALA A 55 -35.67 20.87 9.38
CA ALA A 55 -36.22 20.08 10.48
C ALA A 55 -35.99 20.71 11.87
N SER A 56 -35.20 21.78 11.98
CA SER A 56 -34.90 22.40 13.28
C SER A 56 -35.95 23.45 13.64
N GLU A 57 -36.50 23.36 14.85
CA GLU A 57 -37.47 24.35 15.36
C GLU A 57 -36.82 25.70 15.66
N GLN A 58 -35.51 25.71 15.95
CA GLN A 58 -34.75 26.91 16.32
C GLN A 58 -34.15 27.64 15.12
N GLY A 59 -34.13 27.02 13.93
CA GLY A 59 -33.45 27.56 12.75
C GLY A 59 -31.96 27.85 13.00
N GLY A 60 -31.39 28.71 12.16
CA GLY A 60 -30.02 29.21 12.33
C GLY A 60 -28.90 28.32 11.75
N PHE A 61 -27.66 28.80 11.93
CA PHE A 61 -26.48 28.23 11.29
C PHE A 61 -26.04 26.86 11.87
N LEU A 62 -26.28 26.62 13.16
CA LEU A 62 -25.80 25.43 13.87
C LEU A 62 -26.40 24.11 13.32
N PRO A 63 -27.73 23.98 13.16
CA PRO A 63 -28.34 22.77 12.59
C PRO A 63 -27.87 22.52 11.14
N PHE A 64 -27.74 23.59 10.35
CA PHE A 64 -27.21 23.50 8.99
C PHE A 64 -25.77 22.98 8.97
N ALA A 65 -24.89 23.56 9.78
CA ALA A 65 -23.48 23.17 9.85
C ALA A 65 -23.31 21.71 10.30
N PHE A 66 -24.12 21.24 11.23
CA PHE A 66 -24.11 19.85 11.67
C PHE A 66 -24.57 18.89 10.56
N GLY A 67 -25.72 19.18 9.93
CA GLY A 67 -26.23 18.39 8.81
C GLY A 67 -25.26 18.35 7.63
N ALA A 68 -24.69 19.51 7.28
CA ALA A 68 -23.68 19.61 6.24
C ALA A 68 -22.43 18.79 6.58
N SER A 69 -21.93 18.86 7.81
CA SER A 69 -20.77 18.06 8.26
C SER A 69 -21.04 16.56 8.15
N LEU A 70 -22.23 16.11 8.54
CA LEU A 70 -22.62 14.70 8.43
C LEU A 70 -22.75 14.26 6.96
N GLY A 71 -23.42 15.06 6.12
CA GLY A 71 -23.55 14.80 4.69
C GLY A 71 -22.19 14.76 3.97
N PHE A 72 -21.28 15.66 4.36
CA PHE A 72 -19.90 15.65 3.90
C PHE A 72 -19.19 14.35 4.29
N LEU A 73 -19.22 13.95 5.57
CA LEU A 73 -18.54 12.74 6.04
C LEU A 73 -19.04 11.47 5.32
N ILE A 74 -20.36 11.32 5.15
CA ILE A 74 -20.96 10.15 4.48
C ILE A 74 -20.55 10.12 3.00
N SER A 75 -20.80 11.21 2.27
CA SER A 75 -20.51 11.28 0.83
C SER A 75 -19.01 11.18 0.55
N HIS A 76 -18.17 11.76 1.40
CA HIS A 76 -16.73 11.65 1.32
C HIS A 76 -16.25 10.22 1.58
N THR A 77 -16.84 9.52 2.54
CA THR A 77 -16.53 8.10 2.81
C THR A 77 -16.88 7.23 1.62
N ILE A 78 -18.05 7.44 1.00
CA ILE A 78 -18.50 6.69 -0.19
C ILE A 78 -17.53 6.89 -1.34
N THR A 79 -17.16 8.14 -1.63
CA THR A 79 -16.26 8.47 -2.76
C THR A 79 -14.82 7.98 -2.52
N MET A 80 -14.36 7.91 -1.26
CA MET A 80 -13.05 7.37 -0.91
C MET A 80 -13.00 5.84 -0.79
N SER A 81 -14.14 5.18 -0.57
CA SER A 81 -14.24 3.73 -0.38
C SER A 81 -13.57 2.91 -1.49
N PRO A 82 -13.77 3.18 -2.80
CA PRO A 82 -13.12 2.43 -3.88
C PRO A 82 -11.58 2.48 -3.81
N LEU A 83 -11.02 3.60 -3.34
CA LEU A 83 -9.57 3.77 -3.21
C LEU A 83 -9.02 2.96 -2.04
N ILE A 84 -9.73 2.97 -0.91
CA ILE A 84 -9.41 2.15 0.25
C ILE A 84 -9.52 0.66 -0.13
N TYR A 85 -10.59 0.28 -0.81
CA TYR A 85 -10.80 -1.10 -1.28
C TYR A 85 -9.68 -1.56 -2.22
N LYS A 86 -9.24 -0.72 -3.17
CA LYS A 86 -8.08 -1.02 -4.03
C LYS A 86 -6.81 -1.32 -3.22
N ARG A 87 -6.58 -0.58 -2.12
CA ARG A 87 -5.41 -0.78 -1.25
C ARG A 87 -5.54 -2.04 -0.40
N ILE A 88 -6.72 -2.30 0.15
CA ILE A 88 -7.02 -3.55 0.86
C ILE A 88 -6.81 -4.76 -0.07
N LYS A 89 -7.31 -4.69 -1.31
CA LYS A 89 -7.10 -5.75 -2.31
C LYS A 89 -5.61 -5.98 -2.60
N ALA A 90 -4.81 -4.92 -2.67
CA ALA A 90 -3.37 -5.04 -2.84
C ALA A 90 -2.69 -5.68 -1.62
N GLN A 91 -3.12 -5.33 -0.40
CA GLN A 91 -2.66 -5.98 0.83
C GLN A 91 -3.02 -7.47 0.86
N TRP A 92 -4.26 -7.83 0.50
CA TRP A 92 -4.66 -9.24 0.40
C TRP A 92 -3.84 -9.99 -0.63
N SER A 93 -3.53 -9.37 -1.78
CA SER A 93 -2.63 -9.96 -2.77
C SER A 93 -1.22 -10.20 -2.23
N CYS A 94 -0.70 -9.33 -1.35
CA CYS A 94 0.60 -9.56 -0.71
C CYS A 94 0.52 -10.72 0.31
N ASN A 95 -0.56 -10.78 1.10
CA ASN A 95 -0.76 -11.87 2.05
C ASN A 95 -0.87 -13.22 1.34
N ASP A 96 -1.59 -13.28 0.22
CA ASP A 96 -1.71 -14.47 -0.61
C ASP A 96 -0.34 -14.94 -1.14
N LEU A 97 0.50 -14.01 -1.62
CA LEU A 97 1.88 -14.33 -2.03
C LEU A 97 2.71 -14.88 -0.86
N ILE A 98 2.59 -14.31 0.34
CA ILE A 98 3.27 -14.82 1.54
C ILE A 98 2.79 -16.24 1.88
N THR A 99 1.49 -16.51 1.76
CA THR A 99 0.96 -17.86 1.95
C THR A 99 1.54 -18.84 0.93
N GLN A 100 1.63 -18.46 -0.36
CA GLN A 100 2.25 -19.29 -1.39
C GLN A 100 3.74 -19.54 -1.11
N ILE A 101 4.49 -18.52 -0.70
CA ILE A 101 5.89 -18.64 -0.29
C ILE A 101 6.04 -19.61 0.88
N ASN A 102 5.23 -19.44 1.93
CA ASN A 102 5.26 -20.30 3.12
C ASN A 102 4.95 -21.76 2.77
N GLN A 103 3.93 -22.01 1.95
CA GLN A 103 3.62 -23.35 1.46
C GLN A 103 4.81 -23.96 0.73
N LYS A 104 5.51 -23.17 -0.09
CA LYS A 104 6.65 -23.64 -0.86
C LYS A 104 7.86 -24.02 0.00
N ILE A 105 8.14 -23.23 1.04
CA ILE A 105 9.29 -23.46 1.92
C ILE A 105 8.99 -24.43 3.08
N THR A 106 7.75 -24.92 3.23
CA THR A 106 7.34 -25.72 4.40
C THR A 106 8.20 -26.97 4.63
N GLN A 107 8.74 -27.55 3.56
CA GLN A 107 9.58 -28.77 3.61
C GLN A 107 11.09 -28.48 3.63
N GLN A 108 11.49 -27.21 3.68
CA GLN A 108 12.89 -26.79 3.70
C GLN A 108 13.47 -26.78 5.12
N GLU A 109 14.78 -26.56 5.22
CA GLU A 109 15.43 -26.43 6.52
C GLU A 109 14.84 -25.28 7.36
N PRO A 110 14.69 -25.45 8.68
CA PRO A 110 14.10 -24.43 9.56
C PRO A 110 14.79 -23.07 9.47
N ASP A 111 16.11 -23.06 9.30
CA ASP A 111 16.90 -21.84 9.17
C ASP A 111 16.58 -21.09 7.88
N PHE A 112 16.37 -21.82 6.77
CA PHE A 112 15.96 -21.26 5.51
C PHE A 112 14.53 -20.70 5.58
N ILE A 113 13.62 -21.43 6.23
CA ILE A 113 12.24 -20.96 6.46
C ILE A 113 12.25 -19.63 7.21
N THR A 114 13.02 -19.56 8.30
CA THR A 114 13.12 -18.37 9.14
C THR A 114 13.71 -17.18 8.35
N LEU A 115 14.74 -17.44 7.53
CA LEU A 115 15.35 -16.43 6.68
C LEU A 115 14.36 -15.85 5.67
N VAL A 116 13.63 -16.70 4.94
CA VAL A 116 12.63 -16.26 3.95
C VAL A 116 11.50 -15.49 4.62
N GLN A 117 11.05 -15.92 5.80
CA GLN A 117 10.04 -15.19 6.58
C GLN A 117 10.54 -13.81 7.02
N SER A 118 11.81 -13.70 7.43
CA SER A 118 12.43 -12.40 7.75
C SER A 118 12.44 -11.47 6.53
N VAL A 119 12.77 -11.99 5.34
CA VAL A 119 12.76 -11.20 4.11
C VAL A 119 11.34 -10.75 3.74
N CYS A 120 10.32 -11.61 3.89
CA CYS A 120 8.92 -11.23 3.72
C CYS A 120 8.53 -10.08 4.67
N ASP A 121 8.95 -10.14 5.93
CA ASP A 121 8.69 -9.09 6.92
C ASP A 121 9.39 -7.77 6.55
N ASP A 122 10.64 -7.84 6.08
CA ASP A 122 11.39 -6.66 5.65
C ASP A 122 10.75 -6.02 4.41
N VAL A 123 10.26 -6.83 3.47
CA VAL A 123 9.47 -6.34 2.33
C VAL A 123 8.20 -5.64 2.82
N LEU A 124 7.46 -6.22 3.76
CA LEU A 124 6.26 -5.59 4.33
C LEU A 124 6.55 -4.32 5.15
N LYS A 125 7.76 -4.16 5.67
CA LYS A 125 8.22 -2.94 6.37
C LYS A 125 8.81 -1.89 5.42
N SER A 126 9.10 -2.24 4.17
CA SER A 126 9.63 -1.30 3.18
C SER A 126 8.63 -0.17 2.87
N THR A 127 9.14 1.07 2.86
CA THR A 127 8.33 2.31 2.76
C THR A 127 8.90 3.35 1.79
N ASN A 128 9.95 3.02 1.03
CA ASN A 128 10.67 3.90 0.08
C ASN A 128 9.85 4.25 -1.19
N SER A 129 8.56 4.58 -1.06
CA SER A 129 7.68 4.91 -2.19
C SER A 129 6.99 6.26 -1.98
N ALA A 130 6.78 7.02 -3.06
CA ALA A 130 6.22 8.37 -3.06
C ALA A 130 4.75 8.49 -2.56
N GLY A 131 4.11 7.39 -2.14
CA GLY A 131 2.79 7.44 -1.51
C GLY A 131 2.19 6.07 -1.20
N PRO A 132 1.09 6.02 -0.43
CA PRO A 132 0.58 4.78 0.17
C PRO A 132 0.12 3.73 -0.85
N SER A 133 -0.43 4.15 -1.99
CA SER A 133 -0.78 3.25 -3.09
C SER A 133 0.46 2.65 -3.79
N ALA A 134 1.56 3.40 -3.87
CA ALA A 134 2.80 2.92 -4.46
C ALA A 134 3.52 1.94 -3.51
N THR A 135 3.33 2.08 -2.20
CA THR A 135 3.90 1.20 -1.17
C THR A 135 3.42 -0.24 -1.36
N TRP A 136 2.11 -0.48 -1.38
CA TRP A 136 1.56 -1.82 -1.57
C TRP A 136 1.86 -2.42 -2.95
N GLY A 137 1.87 -1.59 -4.00
CA GLY A 137 2.26 -2.02 -5.34
C GLY A 137 3.72 -2.49 -5.40
N ARG A 138 4.64 -1.78 -4.74
CA ARG A 138 6.06 -2.18 -4.66
C ARG A 138 6.23 -3.45 -3.84
N ARG A 139 5.64 -3.52 -2.65
CA ARG A 139 5.65 -4.73 -1.80
C ARG A 139 5.22 -5.97 -2.56
N LYS A 140 4.13 -5.86 -3.31
CA LYS A 140 3.63 -6.93 -4.16
C LYS A 140 4.70 -7.40 -5.17
N ARG A 141 5.32 -6.47 -5.91
CA ARG A 141 6.36 -6.81 -6.90
C ARG A 141 7.57 -7.50 -6.27
N LEU A 142 8.02 -7.03 -5.11
CA LEU A 142 9.15 -7.63 -4.38
C LEU A 142 8.82 -9.07 -3.93
N LEU A 143 7.60 -9.31 -3.44
CA LEU A 143 7.12 -10.65 -3.09
C LEU A 143 6.97 -11.57 -4.32
N GLU A 144 6.50 -11.04 -5.46
CA GLU A 144 6.45 -11.78 -6.72
C GLU A 144 7.86 -12.20 -7.18
N THR A 145 8.84 -11.30 -7.08
CA THR A 145 10.25 -11.61 -7.40
C THR A 145 10.85 -12.61 -6.43
N LEU A 146 10.57 -12.50 -5.12
CA LEU A 146 11.01 -13.48 -4.13
C LEU A 146 10.44 -14.87 -4.46
N LEU A 147 9.15 -14.95 -4.78
CA LEU A 147 8.50 -16.21 -5.18
C LEU A 147 9.11 -16.77 -6.48
N GLU A 148 9.45 -15.91 -7.45
CA GLU A 148 10.14 -16.28 -8.69
C GLU A 148 11.52 -16.86 -8.42
N TRP A 149 12.32 -16.26 -7.54
CA TRP A 149 13.63 -16.79 -7.14
C TRP A 149 13.50 -18.15 -6.47
N LEU A 150 12.51 -18.33 -5.59
CA LEU A 150 12.20 -19.62 -4.97
C LEU A 150 11.69 -20.65 -5.99
N ASN A 151 11.18 -20.21 -7.16
CA ASN A 151 10.74 -21.05 -8.29
C ASN A 151 11.84 -21.39 -9.28
N THR A 152 12.99 -20.73 -9.22
CA THR A 152 14.06 -20.95 -10.18
C THR A 152 14.79 -22.25 -9.84
N GLU A 153 15.24 -23.00 -10.86
CA GLU A 153 16.06 -24.21 -10.71
C GLU A 153 17.49 -23.92 -10.18
N GLU A 154 17.78 -22.67 -9.83
CA GLU A 154 19.05 -22.30 -9.22
C GLU A 154 19.26 -23.04 -7.91
N LYS A 155 20.53 -23.40 -7.64
CA LYS A 155 20.90 -24.08 -6.40
C LYS A 155 20.43 -23.26 -5.22
N MET A 156 19.65 -23.88 -4.34
CA MET A 156 19.09 -23.27 -3.14
C MET A 156 20.14 -22.57 -2.27
N ASP A 157 21.39 -23.01 -2.34
CA ASP A 157 22.56 -22.38 -1.72
C ASP A 157 22.77 -20.93 -2.21
N THR A 158 22.66 -20.69 -3.52
CA THR A 158 22.85 -19.36 -4.14
C THR A 158 21.74 -18.39 -3.71
N VAL A 159 20.51 -18.90 -3.64
CA VAL A 159 19.35 -18.15 -3.15
C VAL A 159 19.53 -17.84 -1.66
N THR A 160 19.97 -18.81 -0.87
CA THR A 160 20.23 -18.64 0.57
C THR A 160 21.31 -17.60 0.85
N GLU A 161 22.43 -17.63 0.11
CA GLU A 161 23.49 -16.62 0.24
C GLU A 161 23.00 -15.23 -0.14
N THR A 162 22.17 -15.13 -1.18
CA THR A 162 21.61 -13.85 -1.63
C THR A 162 20.62 -13.28 -0.61
N LEU A 163 19.76 -14.11 -0.02
CA LEU A 163 18.78 -13.70 1.00
C LEU A 163 19.43 -13.21 2.31
N LYS A 164 20.67 -13.62 2.60
CA LYS A 164 21.44 -13.15 3.77
C LYS A 164 22.03 -11.75 3.59
N LYS A 165 21.99 -11.17 2.38
CA LYS A 165 22.59 -9.87 2.10
C LYS A 165 21.77 -8.74 2.71
N THR A 166 22.48 -7.72 3.19
CA THR A 166 21.88 -6.57 3.90
C THR A 166 21.07 -5.64 2.98
N ASP A 167 21.32 -5.72 1.66
CA ASP A 167 20.66 -4.94 0.61
C ASP A 167 19.56 -5.73 -0.12
N ILE A 168 18.98 -6.76 0.52
CA ILE A 168 18.01 -7.68 -0.10
C ILE A 168 16.83 -6.98 -0.79
N ILE A 169 16.35 -5.86 -0.24
CA ILE A 169 15.26 -5.09 -0.84
C ILE A 169 15.66 -4.51 -2.21
N ASP A 170 16.89 -4.00 -2.33
CA ASP A 170 17.39 -3.43 -3.59
C ASP A 170 17.71 -4.53 -4.61
N LEU A 171 18.20 -5.69 -4.15
CA LEU A 171 18.44 -6.86 -5.01
C LEU A 171 17.12 -7.41 -5.58
N LEU A 172 16.08 -7.51 -4.75
CA LEU A 172 14.73 -7.90 -5.19
C LEU A 172 14.14 -6.88 -6.17
N ASP A 173 14.36 -5.58 -5.96
CA ASP A 173 13.84 -4.54 -6.86
C ASP A 173 14.51 -4.58 -8.24
N LYS A 174 15.80 -4.90 -8.29
CA LYS A 174 16.58 -5.07 -9.52
C LYS A 174 16.43 -6.45 -10.17
N ARG A 175 15.84 -7.42 -9.45
CA ARG A 175 15.75 -8.84 -9.84
C ARG A 175 17.13 -9.48 -10.08
N GLU A 176 18.14 -9.06 -9.33
CA GLU A 176 19.52 -9.55 -9.46
C GLU A 176 19.79 -10.69 -8.46
N ILE A 177 19.92 -11.93 -8.93
CA ILE A 177 20.51 -13.02 -8.14
C ILE A 177 22.03 -12.96 -8.33
N ASN A 178 22.72 -12.34 -7.38
CA ASN A 178 24.17 -12.17 -7.46
C ASN A 178 24.89 -13.49 -7.15
N SER A 179 25.27 -14.24 -8.19
CA SER A 179 26.17 -15.41 -8.16
C SER A 179 27.64 -15.03 -7.91
N SER A 180 27.90 -14.20 -6.91
CA SER A 180 29.28 -13.84 -6.54
C SER A 180 29.87 -14.80 -5.52
N SER A 181 30.25 -16.01 -5.98
CA SER A 181 31.23 -16.86 -5.29
C SER A 181 31.92 -17.93 -6.17
N ALA A 182 31.87 -17.84 -7.50
CA ALA A 182 32.41 -18.91 -8.37
C ALA A 182 33.58 -18.51 -9.31
N ASN A 183 34.19 -17.33 -9.19
CA ASN A 183 35.30 -16.92 -10.07
C ASN A 183 36.52 -16.36 -9.32
N HIS A 184 36.90 -17.01 -8.21
CA HIS A 184 38.22 -16.81 -7.64
C HIS A 184 39.07 -18.09 -7.67
N PHE A 185 39.11 -18.78 -8.81
CA PHE A 185 40.18 -19.76 -9.08
C PHE A 185 40.52 -19.80 -10.59
N ASN A 186 41.82 -19.75 -10.86
CA ASN A 186 42.51 -19.88 -12.15
C ASN A 186 42.57 -18.66 -13.09
N LYS A 187 43.50 -17.76 -12.76
CA LYS A 187 44.48 -17.29 -13.76
C LYS A 187 45.90 -17.60 -13.28
N THR A 188 46.30 -18.84 -13.52
CA THR A 188 47.70 -19.19 -13.79
C THR A 188 47.76 -19.74 -15.21
N ALA A 189 48.32 -18.95 -16.11
CA ALA A 189 49.11 -19.34 -17.27
C ALA A 189 49.71 -18.06 -17.86
#